data_AF-T0H295-F1
#
_entry.id   AF-T0H295-F1
#
_cell.length_a   1.000
_cell.length_b   1.000
_cell.length_c   1.000
_cell.angle_alpha   90.00
_cell.angle_beta   90.00
_cell.angle_gamma   90.00
#
_symmetry.space_group_name_H-M   'P 1'
#
loop_
_entity.id
_entity.type
_entity.pdbx_description
1 polymer ?
#
loop_
_entity_poly.entity_id
_entity_poly.type
_entity_poly.pdbx_seq_one_letter_code
_entity_poly.pdbx_strand_id
1 'polypeptide(L)'
;MPVTGWKLDAEERKVLLERFPPLWPHIIADHVTLDAKASEQDPLPDESSAHIVGSISDGAGLQALIVAIGGTTGRPDGSTYHITWSLDRSRGRAAVESNDVIADRGWNALDDPVPIRLIPARF
;
A
#
# COMPACT_ATOMS: atom_id res chain seq x y z
N MET A 1 11.98 14.37 5.99
CA MET A 1 11.61 13.48 7.11
C MET A 1 11.57 12.08 6.54
N PRO A 2 12.25 11.11 7.17
CA PRO A 2 12.18 9.73 6.70
C PRO A 2 10.75 9.20 6.77
N VAL A 3 10.44 8.26 5.89
CA VAL A 3 9.18 7.51 5.94
C VAL A 3 9.49 6.14 6.55
N THR A 4 8.72 5.68 7.54
CA THR A 4 8.81 4.32 8.05
C THR A 4 7.61 3.49 7.58
N GLY A 5 7.81 2.18 7.51
CA GLY A 5 6.77 1.23 7.14
C GLY A 5 7.40 -0.09 6.76
N TRP A 6 6.89 -0.68 5.68
CA TRP A 6 7.35 -1.98 5.23
C TRP A 6 7.49 -2.05 3.72
N LYS A 7 8.59 -2.62 3.26
CA LYS A 7 8.79 -2.97 1.87
C LYS A 7 8.10 -4.29 1.55
N LEU A 8 7.46 -4.37 0.39
CA LEU A 8 6.96 -5.61 -0.15
C LEU A 8 8.14 -6.47 -0.59
N ASP A 9 8.17 -7.73 -0.15
CA ASP A 9 9.20 -8.67 -0.59
C ASP A 9 9.23 -8.78 -2.12
N ALA A 10 10.44 -8.89 -2.70
CA ALA A 10 10.60 -8.83 -4.14
C ALA A 10 10.01 -10.05 -4.87
N GLU A 11 9.99 -11.22 -4.25
CA GLU A 11 9.36 -12.41 -4.82
C GLU A 11 7.84 -12.35 -4.66
N GLU A 12 7.35 -11.91 -3.49
CA GLU A 12 5.92 -11.61 -3.27
C GLU A 12 5.41 -10.61 -4.33
N ARG A 13 6.16 -9.54 -4.58
CA ARG A 13 5.82 -8.53 -5.59
C ARG A 13 5.59 -9.13 -6.97
N LYS A 14 6.44 -10.06 -7.41
CA LYS A 14 6.30 -10.69 -8.74
C LYS A 14 5.00 -11.48 -8.83
N VAL A 15 4.74 -12.34 -7.84
CA VAL A 15 3.52 -13.17 -7.78
C VAL A 15 2.27 -12.29 -7.70
N LEU A 16 2.32 -11.22 -6.90
CA LEU A 16 1.19 -10.31 -6.73
C LEU A 16 0.90 -9.49 -7.99
N LEU A 17 1.91 -9.13 -8.80
CA LEU A 17 1.70 -8.44 -10.07
C LEU A 17 0.98 -9.30 -11.11
N GLU A 18 1.14 -10.63 -11.05
CA GLU A 18 0.36 -11.56 -11.86
C GLU A 18 -1.08 -11.68 -11.35
N ARG A 19 -1.26 -11.74 -10.02
CA ARG A 19 -2.58 -11.87 -9.38
C ARG A 19 -3.42 -10.59 -9.45
N PHE A 20 -2.78 -9.44 -9.32
CA PHE A 20 -3.38 -8.11 -9.37
C PHE A 20 -2.75 -7.33 -10.52
N PRO A 21 -3.20 -7.53 -11.77
CA PRO A 21 -2.64 -6.80 -12.91
C PRO A 21 -2.72 -5.28 -12.70
N PRO A 22 -1.62 -4.54 -12.90
CA PRO A 22 -1.62 -3.08 -12.90
C PRO A 22 -2.60 -2.53 -13.94
N LEU A 23 -3.51 -1.65 -13.51
CA LEU A 23 -4.45 -0.97 -14.41
C LEU A 23 -3.83 0.25 -15.08
N TRP A 24 -2.74 0.78 -14.53
CA TRP A 24 -2.09 2.00 -15.00
C TRP A 24 -0.61 1.77 -15.33
N PRO A 25 -0.03 2.55 -16.26
CA PRO A 25 1.27 2.23 -16.86
C PRO A 25 2.46 2.32 -15.92
N HIS A 26 2.39 3.10 -14.82
CA HIS A 26 3.50 3.22 -13.88
C HIS A 26 3.27 2.31 -12.69
N ILE A 27 3.97 1.19 -12.67
CA ILE A 27 3.95 0.23 -11.57
C ILE A 27 4.74 0.79 -10.40
N ILE A 28 4.09 0.91 -9.23
CA ILE A 28 4.74 1.26 -7.97
C ILE A 28 4.99 -0.05 -7.21
N ALA A 29 3.95 -0.61 -6.58
CA ALA A 29 3.95 -1.94 -5.95
C ALA A 29 5.20 -2.19 -5.08
N ASP A 30 5.52 -1.27 -4.17
CA ASP A 30 6.81 -1.26 -3.47
C ASP A 30 6.70 -1.36 -1.95
N HIS A 31 5.83 -0.57 -1.30
CA HIS A 31 5.78 -0.53 0.17
C HIS A 31 4.40 -0.18 0.72
N VAL A 32 4.23 -0.44 2.02
CA VAL A 32 3.16 0.08 2.88
C VAL A 32 3.78 1.12 3.82
N THR A 33 3.16 2.29 3.92
CA THR A 33 3.59 3.35 4.85
C THR A 33 2.99 3.14 6.24
N LEU A 34 3.81 3.29 7.29
CA LEU A 34 3.36 3.44 8.68
C LEU A 34 3.28 4.92 9.05
N ASP A 35 4.41 5.61 8.96
CA ASP A 35 4.54 7.03 9.33
C ASP A 35 5.36 7.79 8.27
N ALA A 36 4.72 8.78 7.65
CA ALA A 36 5.34 9.66 6.65
C ALA A 36 6.15 10.82 7.26
N LYS A 37 6.14 10.96 8.58
CA LYS A 37 6.78 12.03 9.35
C LYS A 37 7.69 11.49 10.46
N ALA A 38 8.16 10.25 10.31
CA ALA A 38 9.03 9.61 11.28
C ALA A 38 10.35 10.37 11.47
N SER A 39 10.99 10.12 12.61
CA SER A 39 12.37 10.52 12.90
C SER A 39 13.36 9.39 12.58
N GLU A 40 14.65 9.72 12.47
CA GLU A 40 15.70 8.70 12.31
C GLU A 40 15.88 7.78 13.53
N GLN A 41 15.36 8.19 14.69
CA GLN A 41 15.48 7.45 15.94
C GLN A 41 14.25 6.57 16.21
N ASP A 42 13.17 6.76 15.46
CA ASP A 42 11.94 6.01 15.65
C ASP A 42 12.18 4.54 15.27
N PRO A 43 11.75 3.58 16.10
CA PRO A 43 11.91 2.18 15.78
C PRO A 43 11.20 1.83 14.47
N LEU A 44 11.74 0.85 13.76
CA LEU A 44 11.01 0.21 12.66
C LEU A 44 9.84 -0.60 13.25
N PRO A 45 8.76 -0.80 12.50
CA PRO A 45 7.70 -1.70 12.92
C PRO A 45 8.19 -3.16 12.99
N ASP A 46 7.53 -3.97 13.82
CA ASP A 46 7.93 -5.37 14.07
C ASP A 46 7.13 -6.38 13.22
N GLU A 47 5.92 -6.03 12.78
CA GLU A 47 5.04 -6.94 12.05
C GLU A 47 5.59 -7.26 10.66
N SER A 48 5.78 -8.53 10.33
CA SER A 48 6.25 -8.95 9.00
C SER A 48 5.20 -9.71 8.19
N SER A 49 4.07 -10.04 8.81
CA SER A 49 2.95 -10.71 8.17
C SER A 49 1.77 -9.75 8.02
N ALA A 50 1.18 -9.77 6.83
CA ALA A 50 0.02 -8.95 6.49
C ALA A 50 -0.88 -9.68 5.50
N HIS A 51 -2.06 -9.11 5.25
CA HIS A 51 -2.98 -9.62 4.24
C HIS A 51 -3.41 -8.49 3.32
N ILE A 52 -3.43 -8.72 2.01
CA ILE A 52 -4.20 -7.87 1.10
C ILE A 52 -5.66 -8.27 1.26
N VAL A 53 -6.50 -7.32 1.68
CA VAL A 53 -7.91 -7.55 2.00
C VAL A 53 -8.86 -6.85 1.03
N GLY A 54 -8.33 -6.02 0.14
CA GLY A 54 -9.15 -5.21 -0.74
C GLY A 54 -8.35 -4.50 -1.82
N SER A 55 -9.07 -3.84 -2.71
CA SER A 55 -8.48 -3.00 -3.75
C SER A 55 -9.37 -1.82 -4.10
N ILE A 56 -8.75 -0.77 -4.62
CA ILE A 56 -9.45 0.38 -5.18
C ILE A 56 -8.74 0.83 -6.46
N SER A 57 -9.55 1.25 -7.43
CA SER A 57 -9.12 2.06 -8.56
C SER A 57 -10.05 3.25 -8.66
N ASP A 58 -9.48 4.44 -8.85
CA ASP A 58 -10.27 5.65 -9.01
C ASP A 58 -10.87 5.80 -10.42
N GLY A 59 -10.52 4.91 -11.35
CA GLY A 59 -10.87 5.01 -12.78
C GLY A 59 -10.24 6.22 -13.48
N ALA A 60 -9.40 7.00 -12.79
CA ALA A 60 -8.86 8.27 -13.24
C ALA A 60 -7.33 8.27 -13.36
N GLY A 61 -6.63 7.31 -12.75
CA GLY A 61 -5.20 7.12 -12.93
C GLY A 61 -4.47 6.55 -11.72
N LEU A 62 -5.17 6.04 -10.71
CA LEU A 62 -4.57 5.48 -9.50
C LEU A 62 -5.24 4.17 -9.10
N GLN A 63 -4.42 3.22 -8.67
CA GLN A 63 -4.83 1.94 -8.12
C GLN A 63 -4.05 1.68 -6.83
N ALA A 64 -4.74 1.18 -5.80
CA ALA A 64 -4.13 0.77 -4.55
C ALA A 64 -4.69 -0.58 -4.07
N LEU A 65 -3.86 -1.34 -3.38
CA LEU A 65 -4.26 -2.56 -2.66
C LEU A 65 -4.31 -2.27 -1.17
N ILE A 66 -5.39 -2.67 -0.52
CA ILE A 66 -5.64 -2.44 0.90
C ILE A 66 -5.02 -3.57 1.70
N VAL A 67 -4.26 -3.21 2.74
CA VAL A 67 -3.50 -4.16 3.55
C VAL A 67 -4.02 -4.15 4.98
N ALA A 68 -4.19 -5.33 5.56
CA ALA A 68 -4.38 -5.52 6.99
C ALA A 68 -3.06 -5.96 7.64
N ILE A 69 -2.58 -5.19 8.61
CA ILE A 69 -1.38 -5.47 9.41
C ILE A 69 -1.83 -5.60 10.88
N GLY A 70 -1.40 -6.65 11.57
CA GLY A 70 -1.87 -6.91 12.95
C GLY A 70 -3.39 -7.07 13.08
N GLY A 71 -4.07 -7.50 12.01
CA GLY A 71 -5.52 -7.68 11.97
C GLY A 71 -6.36 -6.42 11.74
N THR A 72 -5.72 -5.27 11.48
CA THR A 72 -6.42 -4.00 11.19
C THR A 72 -5.94 -3.38 9.88
N THR A 73 -6.84 -2.67 9.21
CA THR A 73 -6.51 -1.82 8.05
C THR A 73 -6.23 -0.37 8.45
N GLY A 74 -6.54 0.02 9.69
CA GLY A 74 -6.38 1.39 10.18
C GLY A 74 -4.94 1.70 10.58
N ARG A 75 -4.42 2.82 10.08
CA ARG A 75 -3.15 3.41 10.49
C ARG A 75 -3.34 4.30 11.73
N PRO A 76 -2.29 4.49 12.57
CA PRO A 76 -2.35 5.38 13.72
C PRO A 76 -2.71 6.83 13.39
N ASP A 77 -2.41 7.28 12.16
CA ASP A 77 -2.73 8.65 11.68
C ASP A 77 -4.18 8.79 11.17
N GLY A 78 -5.00 7.74 11.28
CA GLY A 78 -6.38 7.70 10.78
C GLY A 78 -6.52 7.30 9.31
N SER A 79 -5.41 7.15 8.58
CA SER A 79 -5.42 6.66 7.20
C SER A 79 -5.62 5.13 7.15
N THR A 80 -5.68 4.57 5.94
CA THR A 80 -5.74 3.13 5.73
C THR A 80 -4.38 2.60 5.25
N TYR A 81 -3.93 1.46 5.78
CA TYR A 81 -2.75 0.75 5.25
C TYR A 81 -3.02 0.29 3.82
N HIS A 82 -2.14 0.66 2.91
CA HIS A 82 -2.25 0.32 1.51
C HIS A 82 -0.89 0.28 0.84
N ILE A 83 -0.84 -0.42 -0.30
CA ILE A 83 0.25 -0.35 -1.27
C ILE A 83 -0.29 0.44 -2.46
N THR A 84 0.34 1.56 -2.80
CA THR A 84 0.08 2.17 -4.11
C THR A 84 0.55 1.18 -5.17
N TRP A 85 -0.37 0.72 -6.00
CA TRP A 85 -0.12 -0.41 -6.89
C TRP A 85 0.35 0.05 -8.25
N SER A 86 -0.46 0.88 -8.91
CA SER A 86 -0.14 1.47 -10.19
C SER A 86 -0.75 2.86 -10.32
N LEU A 87 -0.11 3.71 -11.12
CA LEU A 87 -0.62 5.05 -11.39
C LEU A 87 -0.25 5.54 -12.79
N ASP A 88 -0.91 6.62 -13.22
CA ASP A 88 -0.64 7.30 -14.47
C ASP A 88 -0.04 8.69 -14.21
N ARG A 89 1.30 8.77 -14.21
CA ARG A 89 2.02 10.05 -14.04
C ARG A 89 1.73 11.04 -15.16
N SER A 90 1.35 10.58 -16.36
CA SER A 90 1.02 11.48 -17.47
C SER A 90 -0.26 12.28 -17.19
N ARG A 91 -1.09 11.80 -16.26
CA ARG A 91 -2.29 12.48 -15.75
C ARG A 91 -2.03 13.26 -14.46
N GLY A 92 -0.77 13.45 -14.08
CA GLY A 92 -0.38 14.17 -12.87
C GLY A 92 -0.59 13.37 -11.58
N ARG A 93 -0.82 12.05 -11.65
CA ARG A 93 -1.08 11.23 -10.46
C ARG A 93 0.18 10.98 -9.64
N ALA A 94 0.03 11.00 -8.32
CA ALA A 94 1.06 10.75 -7.32
C ALA A 94 0.58 9.73 -6.27
N ALA A 95 1.52 8.93 -5.74
CA ALA A 95 1.21 7.85 -4.81
C ALA A 95 0.53 8.34 -3.51
N VAL A 96 0.84 9.56 -3.06
CA VAL A 96 0.24 10.17 -1.86
C VAL A 96 -1.28 10.32 -1.97
N GLU A 97 -1.80 10.52 -3.19
CA GLU A 97 -3.23 10.68 -3.47
C GLU A 97 -4.03 9.39 -3.20
N SER A 98 -3.36 8.25 -3.03
CA SER A 98 -4.01 6.99 -2.63
C SER A 98 -4.77 7.14 -1.30
N ASN A 99 -4.26 7.95 -0.36
CA ASN A 99 -4.94 8.19 0.92
C ASN A 99 -6.31 8.85 0.70
N ASP A 100 -6.35 9.92 -0.11
CA ASP A 100 -7.57 10.67 -0.39
C ASP A 100 -8.57 9.80 -1.17
N VAL A 101 -8.10 9.05 -2.17
CA VAL A 101 -8.96 8.13 -2.94
C VAL A 101 -9.62 7.10 -2.02
N ILE A 102 -8.88 6.52 -1.08
CA ILE A 102 -9.41 5.52 -0.14
C ILE A 102 -10.40 6.17 0.83
N ALA A 103 -10.08 7.36 1.36
CA ALA A 103 -10.96 8.07 2.29
C ALA A 103 -12.28 8.49 1.63
N ASP A 104 -12.23 9.00 0.41
CA ASP A 104 -13.40 9.54 -0.29
C ASP A 104 -14.31 8.46 -0.88
N ARG A 105 -13.73 7.36 -1.36
CA ARG A 105 -14.46 6.35 -2.16
C ARG A 105 -14.59 5.00 -1.47
N GLY A 106 -13.87 4.78 -0.37
CA GLY A 106 -13.70 3.47 0.21
C GLY A 106 -12.93 2.53 -0.73
N TRP A 107 -13.18 1.24 -0.59
CA TRP A 107 -12.50 0.19 -1.33
C TRP A 107 -13.36 -1.08 -1.41
N ASN A 108 -13.07 -1.94 -2.38
CA ASN A 108 -13.77 -3.20 -2.56
C ASN A 108 -13.02 -4.29 -1.81
N ALA A 109 -13.72 -5.00 -0.92
CA ALA A 109 -13.15 -6.15 -0.23
C ALA A 109 -12.90 -7.31 -1.19
N LEU A 110 -11.82 -8.05 -0.94
CA LEU A 110 -11.60 -9.36 -1.56
C LEU A 110 -12.41 -10.40 -0.80
N ASP A 111 -12.98 -11.35 -1.54
CA ASP A 111 -13.66 -12.51 -0.93
C ASP A 111 -12.67 -13.33 -0.08
N ASP A 112 -11.46 -13.55 -0.62
CA ASP A 112 -10.38 -14.25 0.05
C ASP A 112 -9.15 -13.34 0.25
N PRO A 113 -8.81 -12.98 1.50
CA PRO A 113 -7.58 -12.25 1.81
C PRO A 113 -6.32 -12.98 1.34
N VAL A 114 -5.33 -12.21 0.87
CA VAL A 114 -4.06 -12.74 0.35
C VAL A 114 -2.95 -12.53 1.36
N PRO A 115 -2.37 -13.57 1.95
CA PRO A 115 -1.23 -13.40 2.85
C PRO A 115 -0.02 -12.88 2.06
N ILE A 116 0.69 -11.91 2.65
CA ILE A 116 1.91 -11.34 2.08
C ILE A 116 2.98 -11.19 3.17
N ARG A 117 4.23 -11.23 2.75
CA ARG A 117 5.38 -10.89 3.60
C ARG A 117 5.82 -9.45 3.37
N LEU A 118 6.06 -8.78 4.48
CA LEU A 118 6.47 -7.39 4.56
C LEU A 118 7.79 -7.31 5.33
N ILE A 119 8.69 -6.45 4.87
CA ILE A 119 10.02 -6.25 5.45
C ILE A 119 10.05 -4.86 6.07
N PRO A 120 10.17 -4.72 7.40
CA PRO A 120 10.30 -3.42 8.04
C PRO A 120 11.40 -2.55 7.41
N ALA A 121 11.07 -1.30 7.09
CA ALA A 121 11.94 -0.44 6.31
C ALA A 121 11.76 1.04 6.64
N ARG A 122 12.81 1.80 6.32
CA ARG A 122 12.84 3.26 6.29
C ARG A 122 13.24 3.74 4.90
N PHE A 123 12.60 4.79 4.41
CA PHE A 123 12.77 5.38 3.09
C PHE A 123 13.15 6.87 3.17
#